data_AF-F9WP55-F1
#
_entry.id   AF-F9WP55-F1
#
_cell.length_a   1.000
_cell.length_b   1.000
_cell.length_c   1.000
_cell.angle_alpha   90.00
_cell.angle_beta   90.00
_cell.angle_gamma   90.00
#
_symmetry.space_group_name_H-M   'P 1'
#
loop_
_entity.id
_entity.type
_entity.pdbx_description
1 polymer ?
#
loop_
_entity_poly.entity_id
_entity_poly.type
_entity_poly.pdbx_seq_one_letter_code
_entity_poly.pdbx_strand_id
1 'polypeptide(L)'
;MIRGNLKSVLNYNGTKSVVDKIVVDDKLCPNKHNVSERLSQKAEELVDGANLIKWKEEMVDLLNSTHEEVQSNDSICHWTFTTDDDGKLKNVINAVEDAVKELTVAVASFNAAYAEEKIAAAAVNNATNEVHNINESIMGSVKQASDGVCDMIGRHATVLKQLEEGEKRINDVNIKNSEALKAAVDVQARVTAARGAVQNVKGNISHAPDFVHISVSEATANSHDLDEATRRIADAVQEATLAEENFAQASSAIAEIGIESKSANEGLMGVKKGLMSVLNAAKVSLSTFTAEKCKSNFSELLKGPWAITLDTAASLNTSALLELNSTLRGLEKRASEINTNITNANERVQKAVVCTQNASRLGNEAVGAAKDVVGEVLEQMASRLCEAAADLRDLRGAITRLGGRAASIEAGVSAGKSRAYAIWKNASDVLDMPQYVEEGFTLAEGRVMLLVRLLGRANARYNKVAAEFTTTKLKDGEVQKSEVYDIVQKFVSDVSSTVSEGSAQDACDASRITQLVQSLKAITGDLSLLNDASIIKDLSQFSKSINKGAVDAHQLVQKAIDSASVADAALAEAIRRMHDESAKRQCSPLYRQLLSALGRIW
;
A
#
# COMPACT_ATOMS: atom_id res chain seq x y z
N MET A 1 23.03 20.57 -99.42
CA MET A 1 22.40 20.46 -100.75
C MET A 1 23.19 21.36 -101.69
N ILE A 2 23.71 20.79 -102.79
CA ILE A 2 24.74 21.36 -103.67
C ILE A 2 24.16 22.32 -104.71
N ARG A 3 24.82 23.47 -104.89
CA ARG A 3 25.21 24.14 -106.17
C ARG A 3 25.97 25.40 -105.76
N GLY A 4 27.22 25.67 -106.14
CA GLY A 4 27.96 25.24 -107.32
C GLY A 4 28.60 26.49 -107.91
N ASN A 5 29.91 26.63 -107.69
CA ASN A 5 30.81 27.70 -108.14
C ASN A 5 30.54 28.24 -109.55
N LEU A 6 30.50 29.56 -109.70
CA LEU A 6 31.52 30.39 -110.38
C LEU A 6 30.90 31.73 -110.82
N LYS A 7 31.12 32.78 -110.03
CA LYS A 7 31.59 34.07 -110.54
C LYS A 7 32.52 34.65 -109.49
N SER A 8 33.71 34.05 -109.50
CA SER A 8 34.93 34.56 -108.88
C SER A 8 35.29 35.91 -109.51
N VAL A 9 34.78 37.00 -108.96
CA VAL A 9 35.40 38.32 -109.10
C VAL A 9 35.08 39.06 -107.78
N LEU A 10 36.11 39.25 -106.94
CA LEU A 10 36.15 40.00 -105.66
C LEU A 10 35.86 39.22 -104.35
N ASN A 11 36.79 38.37 -103.88
CA ASN A 11 36.89 38.05 -102.43
C ASN A 11 37.79 39.11 -101.75
N TYR A 12 37.68 39.34 -100.43
CA TYR A 12 38.45 40.41 -99.74
C TYR A 12 39.93 40.42 -100.12
N ASN A 13 40.59 39.26 -100.11
CA ASN A 13 42.00 39.15 -100.50
C ASN A 13 42.26 39.40 -102.00
N GLY A 14 41.33 39.07 -102.88
CA GLY A 14 41.40 39.30 -104.32
C GLY A 14 41.11 40.75 -104.68
N THR A 15 40.17 41.41 -103.99
CA THR A 15 39.91 42.84 -104.09
C THR A 15 41.07 43.64 -103.53
N LYS A 16 41.56 43.27 -102.34
CA LYS A 16 42.78 43.84 -101.72
C LYS A 16 43.98 43.68 -102.65
N SER A 17 44.20 42.51 -103.26
CA SER A 17 45.28 42.31 -104.23
C SER A 17 45.17 43.16 -105.50
N VAL A 18 43.95 43.51 -105.95
CA VAL A 18 43.73 44.39 -107.11
C VAL A 18 43.91 45.86 -106.74
N VAL A 19 43.51 46.25 -105.53
CA VAL A 19 43.70 47.59 -104.94
C VAL A 19 45.18 47.84 -104.62
N ASP A 20 45.87 46.89 -103.99
CA ASP A 20 47.29 46.95 -103.63
C ASP A 20 48.22 47.00 -104.86
N LYS A 21 47.69 46.65 -106.06
CA LYS A 21 48.41 46.81 -107.35
C LYS A 21 48.32 48.23 -107.92
N ILE A 22 47.51 49.11 -107.34
CA ILE A 22 47.44 50.51 -107.73
C ILE A 22 48.62 51.23 -107.07
N VAL A 23 49.69 51.43 -107.84
CA VAL A 23 50.86 52.18 -107.38
C VAL A 23 50.54 53.67 -107.47
N VAL A 24 50.36 54.31 -106.32
CA VAL A 24 50.24 55.76 -106.20
C VAL A 24 51.62 56.32 -105.82
N ASP A 25 52.12 57.27 -106.59
CA ASP A 25 53.36 57.99 -106.26
C ASP A 25 53.10 58.89 -105.05
N ASP A 26 53.77 58.62 -103.91
CA ASP A 26 53.60 59.29 -102.61
C ASP A 26 53.72 60.83 -102.68
N LYS A 27 54.26 61.37 -103.78
CA LYS A 27 54.43 62.81 -104.00
C LYS A 27 53.25 63.51 -104.68
N LEU A 28 52.25 62.79 -105.19
CA LEU A 28 51.16 63.35 -106.00
C LEU A 28 49.76 63.26 -105.36
N CYS A 29 49.56 62.50 -104.29
CA CYS A 29 48.26 62.45 -103.58
C CYS A 29 48.46 62.27 -102.06
N PRO A 30 48.23 63.30 -101.23
CA PRO A 30 48.33 63.18 -99.78
C PRO A 30 47.34 62.12 -99.24
N ASN A 31 47.73 61.33 -98.23
CA ASN A 31 46.89 60.29 -97.59
C ASN A 31 45.46 60.70 -97.24
N LYS A 32 45.22 62.01 -97.01
CA LYS A 32 43.88 62.57 -96.80
C LYS A 32 42.90 62.25 -97.93
N HIS A 33 43.39 62.12 -99.17
CA HIS A 33 42.60 61.89 -100.38
C HIS A 33 42.68 60.44 -100.90
N ASN A 34 43.42 59.54 -100.22
CA ASN A 34 43.47 58.12 -100.54
C ASN A 34 42.40 57.34 -99.76
N VAL A 35 41.17 57.37 -100.28
CA VAL A 35 39.99 56.70 -99.70
C VAL A 35 40.22 55.21 -99.44
N SER A 36 40.92 54.53 -100.35
CA SER A 36 41.10 53.08 -100.27
C SER A 36 41.97 52.68 -99.08
N GLU A 37 42.97 53.48 -98.75
CA GLU A 37 43.86 53.23 -97.63
C GLU A 37 43.19 53.52 -96.29
N ARG A 38 42.38 54.60 -96.20
CA ARG A 38 41.57 54.92 -95.01
C ARG A 38 40.56 53.82 -94.68
N LEU A 39 39.85 53.30 -95.69
CA LEU A 39 38.90 52.20 -95.52
C LEU A 39 39.62 50.89 -95.13
N SER A 40 40.79 50.62 -95.71
CA SER A 40 41.57 49.42 -95.41
C SER A 40 42.16 49.44 -93.99
N GLN A 41 42.72 50.58 -93.56
CA GLN A 41 43.21 50.76 -92.18
C GLN A 41 42.09 50.59 -91.17
N LYS A 42 40.92 51.19 -91.43
CA LYS A 42 39.77 51.05 -90.53
C LYS A 42 39.24 49.61 -90.50
N ALA A 43 39.25 48.91 -91.63
CA ALA A 43 38.89 47.49 -91.68
C ALA A 43 39.86 46.59 -90.92
N GLU A 44 41.16 46.91 -90.90
CA GLU A 44 42.19 46.15 -90.17
C GLU A 44 42.05 46.28 -88.64
N GLU A 45 41.50 47.38 -88.13
CA GLU A 45 41.17 47.54 -86.69
C GLU A 45 40.13 46.54 -86.17
N LEU A 46 39.37 45.88 -87.06
CA LEU A 46 38.39 44.85 -86.70
C LEU A 46 39.05 43.57 -86.14
N VAL A 47 40.31 43.30 -86.51
CA VAL A 47 41.01 42.06 -86.15
C VAL A 47 41.56 42.10 -84.70
N ASP A 48 41.78 43.30 -84.14
CA ASP A 48 42.44 43.49 -82.83
C ASP A 48 41.48 43.77 -81.66
N GLY A 49 40.29 43.17 -81.67
CA GLY A 49 39.37 43.20 -80.51
C GLY A 49 38.80 44.58 -80.19
N ALA A 50 38.71 45.47 -81.19
CA ALA A 50 38.10 46.78 -81.05
C ALA A 50 36.64 46.66 -80.57
N ASN A 51 36.18 47.63 -79.78
CA ASN A 51 34.78 47.75 -79.38
C ASN A 51 33.93 47.83 -80.65
N LEU A 52 33.28 46.73 -81.01
CA LEU A 52 32.52 46.56 -82.25
C LEU A 52 31.48 47.66 -82.47
N ILE A 53 30.88 48.19 -81.39
CA ILE A 53 29.92 49.30 -81.47
C ILE A 53 30.61 50.59 -81.91
N LYS A 54 31.78 50.88 -81.34
CA LYS A 54 32.58 52.07 -81.68
C LYS A 54 33.19 51.96 -83.08
N TRP A 55 33.79 50.81 -83.40
CA TRP A 55 34.36 50.52 -84.71
C TRP A 55 33.29 50.67 -85.81
N LYS A 56 32.08 50.19 -85.55
CA LYS A 56 30.91 50.29 -86.42
C LYS A 56 30.53 51.75 -86.72
N GLU A 57 30.35 52.58 -85.68
CA GLU A 57 29.97 53.99 -85.86
C GLU A 57 31.02 54.71 -86.71
N GLU A 58 32.29 54.49 -86.41
CA GLU A 58 33.40 55.13 -87.12
C GLU A 58 33.55 54.63 -88.57
N MET A 59 33.25 53.35 -88.87
CA MET A 59 33.31 52.80 -90.23
C MET A 59 32.13 53.26 -91.11
N VAL A 60 30.93 53.36 -90.52
CA VAL A 60 29.75 53.88 -91.22
C VAL A 60 29.92 55.38 -91.51
N ASP A 61 30.40 56.16 -90.54
CA ASP A 61 30.72 57.57 -90.74
C ASP A 61 31.80 57.76 -91.81
N LEU A 62 32.83 56.89 -91.83
CA LEU A 62 33.88 56.92 -92.84
C LEU A 62 33.36 56.59 -94.24
N LEU A 63 32.47 55.61 -94.38
CA LEU A 63 31.85 55.23 -95.66
C LEU A 63 30.88 56.31 -96.16
N ASN A 64 30.07 56.91 -95.29
CA ASN A 64 29.16 58.00 -95.64
C ASN A 64 29.93 59.26 -96.03
N SER A 65 30.94 59.65 -95.24
CA SER A 65 31.84 60.76 -95.58
C SER A 65 32.56 60.52 -96.90
N THR A 66 32.94 59.27 -97.20
CA THR A 66 33.57 58.90 -98.47
C THR A 66 32.58 58.99 -99.63
N HIS A 67 31.35 58.51 -99.45
CA HIS A 67 30.29 58.58 -100.46
C HIS A 67 29.94 60.04 -100.79
N GLU A 68 29.84 60.90 -99.76
CA GLU A 68 29.62 62.35 -99.92
C GLU A 68 30.83 63.06 -100.55
N GLU A 69 32.07 62.73 -100.18
CA GLU A 69 33.30 63.27 -100.80
C GLU A 69 33.41 62.90 -102.29
N VAL A 70 33.01 61.67 -102.66
CA VAL A 70 33.02 61.20 -104.06
C VAL A 70 31.88 61.83 -104.88
N GLN A 71 30.71 62.10 -104.29
CA GLN A 71 29.60 62.78 -104.97
C GLN A 71 29.83 64.29 -105.19
N SER A 72 30.60 64.95 -104.31
CA SER A 72 30.66 66.42 -104.24
C SER A 72 31.88 67.06 -104.91
N ASN A 73 32.82 66.28 -105.45
CA ASN A 73 34.13 66.80 -105.85
C ASN A 73 34.54 66.40 -107.27
N ASP A 74 34.42 67.35 -108.22
CA ASP A 74 34.82 67.22 -109.64
C ASP A 74 36.35 67.09 -109.88
N SER A 75 37.17 66.96 -108.82
CA SER A 75 38.62 67.06 -108.91
C SER A 75 39.43 66.08 -108.07
N ILE A 76 39.11 64.78 -108.14
CA ILE A 76 39.99 63.74 -107.58
C ILE A 76 40.55 62.82 -108.67
N CYS A 77 41.88 62.77 -108.70
CA CYS A 77 42.75 62.19 -109.72
C CYS A 77 42.53 60.70 -110.01
N HIS A 78 42.11 60.34 -111.23
CA HIS A 78 42.75 59.29 -112.04
C HIS A 78 42.27 59.32 -113.50
N TRP A 79 43.19 59.13 -114.46
CA TRP A 79 42.96 59.07 -115.91
C TRP A 79 41.98 57.97 -116.38
N THR A 80 41.55 57.08 -115.47
CA THR A 80 40.67 55.93 -115.76
C THR A 80 39.21 56.35 -116.01
N PHE A 81 38.82 57.57 -115.61
CA PHE A 81 37.42 58.00 -115.61
C PHE A 81 37.09 59.12 -116.60
N THR A 82 38.06 59.61 -117.36
CA THR A 82 37.85 60.68 -118.35
C THR A 82 37.98 60.13 -119.77
N THR A 83 36.87 59.57 -120.27
CA THR A 83 36.31 59.59 -121.64
C THR A 83 35.49 58.30 -121.88
N ASP A 84 34.18 58.47 -122.10
CA ASP A 84 33.20 57.52 -122.66
C ASP A 84 32.76 56.25 -121.87
N ASP A 85 33.00 56.14 -120.55
CA ASP A 85 32.53 54.96 -119.79
C ASP A 85 32.00 55.31 -118.38
N ASP A 86 30.88 56.06 -118.33
CA ASP A 86 30.05 56.38 -117.15
C ASP A 86 29.74 55.14 -116.27
N GLY A 87 29.86 53.94 -116.83
CA GLY A 87 29.63 52.68 -116.12
C GLY A 87 30.61 52.41 -114.98
N LYS A 88 31.88 52.85 -115.06
CA LYS A 88 32.89 52.50 -114.04
C LYS A 88 32.74 53.27 -112.74
N LEU A 89 32.53 54.58 -112.79
CA LEU A 89 32.25 55.39 -111.59
C LEU A 89 30.94 54.95 -110.93
N LYS A 90 29.91 54.71 -111.75
CA LYS A 90 28.62 54.20 -111.30
C LYS A 90 28.72 52.81 -110.64
N ASN A 91 29.59 51.93 -111.13
CA ASN A 91 29.85 50.63 -110.51
C ASN A 91 30.54 50.77 -109.14
N VAL A 92 31.45 51.74 -108.97
CA VAL A 92 32.10 52.00 -107.67
C VAL A 92 31.08 52.58 -106.68
N ILE A 93 30.26 53.55 -107.10
CA ILE A 93 29.19 54.13 -106.27
C ILE A 93 28.19 53.04 -105.86
N ASN A 94 27.74 52.20 -106.80
CA ASN A 94 26.84 51.08 -106.50
C ASN A 94 27.49 50.06 -105.56
N ALA A 95 28.78 49.76 -105.73
CA ALA A 95 29.48 48.82 -104.84
C ALA A 95 29.62 49.38 -103.41
N VAL A 96 29.83 50.69 -103.27
CA VAL A 96 29.85 51.37 -101.96
C VAL A 96 28.45 51.40 -101.35
N GLU A 97 27.41 51.71 -102.12
CA GLU A 97 26.02 51.67 -101.65
C GLU A 97 25.59 50.26 -101.24
N ASP A 98 25.92 49.24 -102.03
CA ASP A 98 25.64 47.84 -101.71
C ASP A 98 26.39 47.41 -100.44
N ALA A 99 27.66 47.80 -100.28
CA ALA A 99 28.43 47.51 -99.07
C ALA A 99 27.88 48.24 -97.83
N VAL A 100 27.48 49.51 -97.95
CA VAL A 100 26.84 50.27 -96.86
C VAL A 100 25.49 49.65 -96.50
N LYS A 101 24.71 49.21 -97.49
CA LYS A 101 23.42 48.55 -97.28
C LYS A 101 23.59 47.18 -96.63
N GLU A 102 24.52 46.36 -97.08
CA GLU A 102 24.85 45.08 -96.43
C GLU A 102 25.38 45.28 -95.01
N LEU A 103 26.25 46.28 -94.78
CA LEU A 103 26.75 46.62 -93.45
C LEU A 103 25.61 47.09 -92.53
N THR A 104 24.69 47.91 -93.04
CA THR A 104 23.52 48.38 -92.28
C THR A 104 22.62 47.22 -91.87
N VAL A 105 22.37 46.27 -92.77
CA VAL A 105 21.60 45.05 -92.48
C VAL A 105 22.32 44.16 -91.47
N ALA A 106 23.64 44.00 -91.60
CA ALA A 106 24.45 43.23 -90.64
C ALA A 106 24.48 43.86 -89.24
N VAL A 107 24.57 45.19 -89.16
CA VAL A 107 24.52 45.97 -87.91
C VAL A 107 23.16 45.86 -87.24
N ALA A 108 22.07 45.99 -88.00
CA ALA A 108 20.72 45.82 -87.47
C ALA A 108 20.51 44.40 -86.94
N SER A 109 21.03 43.39 -87.65
CA SER A 109 21.00 41.98 -87.23
C SER A 109 21.81 41.75 -85.96
N PHE A 110 23.00 42.37 -85.82
CA PHE A 110 23.81 42.31 -84.61
C PHE A 110 23.12 42.96 -83.41
N ASN A 111 22.52 44.14 -83.58
CA ASN A 111 21.81 44.82 -82.49
C ASN A 111 20.61 44.01 -82.00
N ALA A 112 19.86 43.37 -82.91
CA ALA A 112 18.78 42.47 -82.56
C ALA A 112 19.29 41.26 -81.77
N ALA A 113 20.36 40.61 -82.25
CA ALA A 113 20.99 39.47 -81.56
C ALA A 113 21.53 39.85 -80.17
N TYR A 114 22.17 41.01 -80.01
CA TYR A 114 22.68 41.50 -78.73
C TYR A 114 21.56 41.86 -77.73
N ALA A 115 20.45 42.44 -78.21
CA ALA A 115 19.27 42.68 -77.39
C ALA A 115 18.63 41.36 -76.93
N GLU A 116 18.50 40.38 -77.83
CA GLU A 116 18.03 39.03 -77.49
C GLU A 116 18.96 38.32 -76.49
N GLU A 117 20.27 38.44 -76.64
CA GLU A 117 21.26 37.91 -75.68
C GLU A 117 21.05 38.51 -74.28
N LYS A 118 20.85 39.84 -74.17
CA LYS A 118 20.59 40.47 -72.87
C LYS A 118 19.28 40.01 -72.23
N ILE A 119 18.23 39.83 -73.02
CA ILE A 119 16.95 39.29 -72.55
C ILE A 119 17.15 37.85 -72.06
N ALA A 120 17.86 37.02 -72.84
CA ALA A 120 18.19 35.65 -72.47
C ALA A 120 19.03 35.57 -71.19
N ALA A 121 20.05 36.41 -71.05
CA ALA A 121 20.89 36.47 -69.85
C ALA A 121 20.10 36.88 -68.59
N ALA A 122 19.21 37.88 -68.71
CA ALA A 122 18.33 38.28 -67.62
C ALA A 122 17.36 37.15 -67.22
N ALA A 123 16.78 36.44 -68.20
CA ALA A 123 15.91 35.30 -67.97
C ALA A 123 16.64 34.13 -67.30
N VAL A 124 17.87 33.82 -67.72
CA VAL A 124 18.71 32.78 -67.11
C VAL A 124 19.07 33.13 -65.66
N ASN A 125 19.42 34.39 -65.38
CA ASN A 125 19.71 34.83 -64.01
C ASN A 125 18.46 34.76 -63.11
N ASN A 126 17.30 35.19 -63.62
CA ASN A 126 16.05 35.08 -62.86
C ASN A 126 15.69 33.62 -62.56
N ALA A 127 15.76 32.74 -63.57
CA ALA A 127 15.54 31.31 -63.39
C ALA A 127 16.53 30.68 -62.40
N THR A 128 17.80 31.11 -62.41
CA THR A 128 18.83 30.64 -61.46
C THR A 128 18.48 31.04 -60.02
N ASN A 129 18.04 32.29 -59.81
CA ASN A 129 17.60 32.77 -58.49
C ASN A 129 16.33 32.05 -58.01
N GLU A 130 15.35 31.81 -58.89
CA GLU A 130 14.15 31.05 -58.56
C GLU A 130 14.48 29.61 -58.16
N VAL A 131 15.36 28.93 -58.91
CA VAL A 131 15.84 27.58 -58.56
C VAL A 131 16.56 27.58 -57.21
N HIS A 132 17.38 28.59 -56.92
CA HIS A 132 18.05 28.71 -55.63
C HIS A 132 17.05 28.86 -54.48
N ASN A 133 16.08 29.76 -54.61
CA ASN A 133 15.03 29.98 -53.60
C ASN A 133 14.16 28.73 -53.38
N ILE A 134 13.79 28.03 -54.47
CA ILE A 134 13.07 26.75 -54.39
C ILE A 134 13.93 25.71 -53.63
N ASN A 135 15.21 25.61 -53.97
CA ASN A 135 16.12 24.68 -53.31
C ASN A 135 16.25 24.96 -51.80
N GLU A 136 16.43 26.22 -51.39
CA GLU A 136 16.48 26.60 -49.98
C GLU A 136 15.17 26.28 -49.25
N SER A 137 14.02 26.58 -49.85
CA SER A 137 12.70 26.30 -49.25
C SER A 137 12.44 24.80 -49.09
N ILE A 138 12.85 23.99 -50.06
CA ILE A 138 12.70 22.53 -50.02
C ILE A 138 13.64 21.93 -48.98
N MET A 139 14.91 22.35 -48.96
CA MET A 139 15.86 21.94 -47.91
C MET A 139 15.36 22.31 -46.52
N GLY A 140 14.81 23.51 -46.35
CA GLY A 140 14.19 23.94 -45.09
C GLY A 140 13.03 23.03 -44.66
N SER A 141 12.15 22.69 -45.58
CA SER A 141 11.00 21.81 -45.34
C SER A 141 11.42 20.38 -44.97
N VAL A 142 12.39 19.81 -45.71
CA VAL A 142 12.95 18.48 -45.41
C VAL A 142 13.61 18.47 -44.05
N LYS A 143 14.40 19.50 -43.74
CA LYS A 143 15.06 19.63 -42.43
C LYS A 143 14.03 19.64 -41.31
N GLN A 144 12.99 20.47 -41.41
CA GLN A 144 11.92 20.55 -40.40
C GLN A 144 11.19 19.22 -40.22
N ALA A 145 10.83 18.55 -41.31
CA ALA A 145 10.19 17.23 -41.26
C ALA A 145 11.11 16.17 -40.67
N SER A 146 12.41 16.20 -41.02
CA SER A 146 13.41 15.28 -40.48
C SER A 146 13.61 15.45 -38.97
N ASP A 147 13.69 16.69 -38.48
CA ASP A 147 13.80 16.99 -37.07
C ASP A 147 12.56 16.49 -36.30
N GLY A 148 11.36 16.65 -36.89
CA GLY A 148 10.12 16.12 -36.32
C GLY A 148 10.08 14.59 -36.24
N VAL A 149 10.53 13.88 -37.28
CA VAL A 149 10.63 12.41 -37.26
C VAL A 149 11.62 11.96 -36.18
N CYS A 150 12.81 12.55 -36.14
CA CYS A 150 13.83 12.13 -35.19
C CYS A 150 13.47 12.46 -33.74
N ASP A 151 12.77 13.58 -33.50
CA ASP A 151 12.18 13.92 -32.20
C ASP A 151 11.15 12.87 -31.76
N MET A 152 10.23 12.48 -32.64
CA MET A 152 9.25 11.43 -32.35
C MET A 152 9.90 10.08 -32.02
N ILE A 153 11.02 9.72 -32.66
CA ILE A 153 11.77 8.50 -32.31
C ILE A 153 12.35 8.60 -30.89
N GLY A 154 12.92 9.75 -30.53
CA GLY A 154 13.46 9.97 -29.18
C GLY A 154 12.37 9.94 -28.10
N ARG A 155 11.23 10.57 -28.36
CA ARG A 155 10.05 10.54 -27.49
C ARG A 155 9.45 9.14 -27.38
N HIS A 156 9.34 8.40 -28.49
CA HIS A 156 8.94 6.99 -28.48
C HIS A 156 9.84 6.16 -27.55
N ALA A 157 11.16 6.31 -27.64
CA ALA A 157 12.09 5.59 -26.77
C ALA A 157 11.91 5.95 -25.29
N THR A 158 11.59 7.21 -25.00
CA THR A 158 11.28 7.68 -23.64
C THR A 158 10.01 7.03 -23.09
N VAL A 159 8.93 7.01 -23.87
CA VAL A 159 7.66 6.37 -23.48
C VAL A 159 7.84 4.86 -23.30
N LEU A 160 8.59 4.20 -24.19
CA LEU A 160 8.89 2.77 -24.07
C LEU A 160 9.55 2.46 -22.72
N LYS A 161 10.59 3.22 -22.38
CA LYS A 161 11.30 3.08 -21.10
C LYS A 161 10.36 3.30 -19.91
N GLN A 162 9.51 4.32 -19.95
CA GLN A 162 8.53 4.59 -18.89
C GLN A 162 7.52 3.45 -18.71
N LEU A 163 7.07 2.83 -19.80
CA LEU A 163 6.15 1.69 -19.75
C LEU A 163 6.85 0.43 -19.23
N GLU A 164 8.09 0.15 -19.66
CA GLU A 164 8.89 -0.98 -19.15
C GLU A 164 9.20 -0.85 -17.65
N GLU A 165 9.56 0.35 -17.19
CA GLU A 165 9.76 0.64 -15.77
C GLU A 165 8.43 0.55 -14.99
N GLY A 166 7.33 1.03 -15.58
CA GLY A 166 5.98 0.89 -15.03
C GLY A 166 5.58 -0.58 -14.86
N GLU A 167 5.82 -1.43 -15.85
CA GLU A 167 5.53 -2.86 -15.81
C GLU A 167 6.25 -3.58 -14.67
N LYS A 168 7.53 -3.27 -14.44
CA LYS A 168 8.28 -3.78 -13.29
C LYS A 168 7.62 -3.36 -11.98
N ARG A 169 7.27 -2.07 -11.84
CA ARG A 169 6.62 -1.55 -10.63
C ARG A 169 5.24 -2.17 -10.40
N ILE A 170 4.45 -2.41 -11.45
CA ILE A 170 3.14 -3.10 -11.35
C ILE A 170 3.35 -4.50 -10.77
N ASN A 171 4.32 -5.25 -11.30
CA ASN A 171 4.63 -6.60 -10.82
C ASN A 171 5.08 -6.58 -9.35
N ASP A 172 5.94 -5.65 -8.95
CA ASP A 172 6.38 -5.49 -7.56
C ASP A 172 5.19 -5.19 -6.62
N VAL A 173 4.28 -4.30 -7.03
CA VAL A 173 3.09 -3.96 -6.25
C VAL A 173 2.14 -5.16 -6.18
N ASN A 174 1.99 -5.93 -7.26
CA ASN A 174 1.16 -7.12 -7.30
C ASN A 174 1.68 -8.22 -6.34
N ILE A 175 2.99 -8.47 -6.33
CA ILE A 175 3.62 -9.44 -5.42
C ILE A 175 3.39 -8.99 -3.96
N LYS A 176 3.70 -7.74 -3.64
CA LYS A 176 3.49 -7.18 -2.29
C LYS A 176 2.04 -7.28 -1.85
N ASN A 177 1.10 -6.96 -2.74
CA ASN A 177 -0.33 -7.05 -2.49
C ASN A 177 -0.77 -8.48 -2.17
N SER A 178 -0.33 -9.46 -2.97
CA SER A 178 -0.67 -10.88 -2.78
C SER A 178 -0.11 -11.46 -1.48
N GLU A 179 1.17 -11.20 -1.18
CA GLU A 179 1.82 -11.66 0.06
C GLU A 179 1.16 -11.04 1.30
N ALA A 180 0.89 -9.73 1.27
CA ALA A 180 0.26 -9.02 2.37
C ALA A 180 -1.20 -9.45 2.56
N LEU A 181 -1.95 -9.69 1.48
CA LEU A 181 -3.32 -10.19 1.54
C LEU A 181 -3.37 -11.56 2.23
N LYS A 182 -2.43 -12.46 1.95
CA LYS A 182 -2.36 -13.76 2.63
C LYS A 182 -2.19 -13.59 4.15
N ALA A 183 -1.29 -12.70 4.56
CA ALA A 183 -1.10 -12.40 5.99
C ALA A 183 -2.35 -11.74 6.61
N ALA A 184 -3.07 -10.91 5.86
CA ALA A 184 -4.31 -10.27 6.30
C ALA A 184 -5.44 -11.28 6.53
N VAL A 185 -5.58 -12.28 5.66
CA VAL A 185 -6.54 -13.38 5.84
C VAL A 185 -6.26 -14.14 7.15
N ASP A 186 -4.99 -14.42 7.45
CA ASP A 186 -4.60 -15.07 8.70
C ASP A 186 -4.91 -14.19 9.93
N VAL A 187 -4.73 -12.86 9.83
CA VAL A 187 -5.13 -11.91 10.89
C VAL A 187 -6.64 -11.88 11.06
N GLN A 188 -7.41 -11.83 9.97
CA GLN A 188 -8.88 -11.80 10.01
C GLN A 188 -9.45 -13.06 10.67
N ALA A 189 -8.90 -14.23 10.35
CA ALA A 189 -9.28 -15.49 10.99
C ALA A 189 -8.99 -15.47 12.49
N ARG A 190 -7.80 -15.00 12.90
CA ARG A 190 -7.42 -14.88 14.32
C ARG A 190 -8.30 -13.89 15.08
N VAL A 191 -8.54 -12.70 14.53
CA VAL A 191 -9.42 -11.68 15.14
C VAL A 191 -10.85 -12.19 15.26
N THR A 192 -11.34 -12.94 14.28
CA THR A 192 -12.68 -13.54 14.34
C THR A 192 -12.77 -14.61 15.44
N ALA A 193 -11.77 -15.47 15.56
CA ALA A 193 -11.70 -16.45 16.64
C ALA A 193 -11.60 -15.77 18.02
N ALA A 194 -10.76 -14.74 18.14
CA ALA A 194 -10.63 -13.94 19.35
C ALA A 194 -11.94 -13.25 19.74
N ARG A 195 -12.71 -12.72 18.78
CA ARG A 195 -14.06 -12.17 19.05
C ARG A 195 -14.97 -13.20 19.68
N GLY A 196 -15.02 -14.42 19.12
CA GLY A 196 -15.83 -15.51 19.68
C GLY A 196 -15.40 -15.85 21.11
N ALA A 197 -14.09 -15.94 21.35
CA ALA A 197 -13.53 -16.25 22.66
C ALA A 197 -13.80 -15.16 23.71
N VAL A 198 -13.59 -13.88 23.37
CA VAL A 198 -13.89 -12.73 24.26
C VAL A 198 -15.39 -12.66 24.59
N GLN A 199 -16.26 -12.88 23.60
CA GLN A 199 -17.71 -12.92 23.82
C GLN A 199 -18.13 -14.10 24.70
N ASN A 200 -17.49 -15.27 24.53
CA ASN A 200 -17.72 -16.43 25.39
C ASN A 200 -17.35 -16.13 26.86
N VAL A 201 -16.21 -15.48 27.09
CA VAL A 201 -15.80 -15.02 28.42
C VAL A 201 -16.81 -14.05 29.01
N LYS A 202 -17.22 -13.03 28.25
CA LYS A 202 -18.25 -12.07 28.66
C LYS A 202 -19.56 -12.75 29.03
N GLY A 203 -20.00 -13.73 28.24
CA GLY A 203 -21.16 -14.56 28.55
C GLY A 203 -21.00 -15.30 29.88
N ASN A 204 -19.92 -16.06 30.06
CA ASN A 204 -19.74 -16.88 31.26
C ASN A 204 -19.56 -16.06 32.55
N ILE A 205 -18.83 -14.94 32.50
CA ILE A 205 -18.67 -14.04 33.66
C ILE A 205 -20.00 -13.35 34.02
N SER A 206 -20.77 -12.89 33.02
CA SER A 206 -22.07 -12.25 33.27
C SER A 206 -23.10 -13.20 33.89
N HIS A 207 -22.91 -14.52 33.75
CA HIS A 207 -23.75 -15.57 34.34
C HIS A 207 -23.18 -16.17 35.64
N ALA A 208 -22.06 -15.65 36.14
CA ALA A 208 -21.50 -15.99 37.44
C ALA A 208 -21.92 -15.08 38.64
N PRO A 209 -22.94 -14.18 38.58
CA PRO A 209 -23.14 -13.13 39.58
C PRO A 209 -23.59 -13.66 40.96
N ASP A 210 -23.88 -14.95 41.06
CA ASP A 210 -24.31 -15.58 42.30
C ASP A 210 -23.15 -16.06 43.21
N PHE A 211 -21.90 -15.92 42.77
CA PHE A 211 -20.77 -16.56 43.46
C PHE A 211 -20.01 -15.66 44.41
N VAL A 212 -20.13 -14.36 44.24
CA VAL A 212 -19.12 -13.48 44.75
C VAL A 212 -19.79 -12.24 45.35
N HIS A 213 -19.75 -12.15 46.67
CA HIS A 213 -19.65 -10.83 47.32
C HIS A 213 -18.28 -10.22 46.93
N ILE A 214 -18.01 -10.03 45.62
CA ILE A 214 -16.90 -9.19 45.18
C ILE A 214 -17.21 -7.84 45.82
N SER A 215 -16.20 -7.20 46.38
CA SER A 215 -16.36 -5.80 46.72
C SER A 215 -16.96 -5.08 45.49
N VAL A 216 -17.99 -4.26 45.64
CA VAL A 216 -18.70 -3.67 44.48
C VAL A 216 -17.72 -3.03 43.48
N SER A 217 -16.59 -2.52 43.98
CA SER A 217 -15.44 -2.01 43.23
C SER A 217 -14.76 -3.00 42.26
N GLU A 218 -14.45 -4.22 42.67
CA GLU A 218 -13.71 -5.18 41.85
C GLU A 218 -14.62 -5.82 40.78
N ALA A 219 -15.92 -6.02 41.07
CA ALA A 219 -16.88 -6.48 40.07
C ALA A 219 -17.07 -5.43 38.96
N THR A 220 -17.07 -4.14 39.33
CA THR A 220 -17.16 -3.04 38.36
C THR A 220 -15.90 -2.89 37.52
N ALA A 221 -14.71 -3.12 38.08
CA ALA A 221 -13.45 -3.07 37.34
C ALA A 221 -13.38 -4.19 36.28
N ASN A 222 -13.68 -5.42 36.66
CA ASN A 222 -13.65 -6.57 35.75
C ASN A 222 -14.68 -6.44 34.62
N SER A 223 -15.85 -5.86 34.91
CA SER A 223 -16.87 -5.57 33.89
C SER A 223 -16.40 -4.50 32.92
N HIS A 224 -15.78 -3.42 33.41
CA HIS A 224 -15.26 -2.34 32.59
C HIS A 224 -14.17 -2.83 31.64
N ASP A 225 -13.21 -3.61 32.15
CA ASP A 225 -12.08 -4.09 31.35
C ASP A 225 -12.52 -5.12 30.29
N LEU A 226 -13.55 -5.90 30.58
CA LEU A 226 -14.15 -6.83 29.62
C LEU A 226 -14.99 -6.12 28.55
N ASP A 227 -15.67 -5.02 28.90
CA ASP A 227 -16.35 -4.16 27.93
C ASP A 227 -15.35 -3.45 27.01
N GLU A 228 -14.23 -2.98 27.56
CA GLU A 228 -13.13 -2.41 26.79
C GLU A 228 -12.47 -3.45 25.88
N ALA A 229 -12.24 -4.68 26.36
CA ALA A 229 -11.77 -5.79 25.52
C ALA A 229 -12.75 -6.11 24.39
N THR A 230 -14.06 -6.09 24.68
CA THR A 230 -15.12 -6.29 23.68
C THR A 230 -15.13 -5.17 22.64
N ARG A 231 -14.90 -3.92 23.05
CA ARG A 231 -14.81 -2.77 22.15
C ARG A 231 -13.57 -2.88 21.26
N ARG A 232 -12.39 -3.16 21.83
CA ARG A 232 -11.14 -3.34 21.09
C ARG A 232 -11.22 -4.46 20.07
N ILE A 233 -11.86 -5.58 20.38
CA ILE A 233 -12.01 -6.66 19.40
C ILE A 233 -13.00 -6.30 18.28
N ALA A 234 -14.00 -5.46 18.55
CA ALA A 234 -14.85 -4.91 17.52
C ALA A 234 -14.08 -3.95 16.59
N ASP A 235 -13.26 -3.06 17.17
CA ASP A 235 -12.37 -2.16 16.42
C ASP A 235 -11.37 -2.98 15.57
N ALA A 236 -10.83 -4.09 16.11
CA ALA A 236 -9.95 -4.99 15.38
C ALA A 236 -10.63 -5.65 14.17
N VAL A 237 -11.90 -6.06 14.31
CA VAL A 237 -12.69 -6.60 13.19
C VAL A 237 -12.90 -5.54 12.13
N GLN A 238 -13.22 -4.31 12.52
CA GLN A 238 -13.39 -3.20 11.59
C GLN A 238 -12.10 -2.91 10.80
N GLU A 239 -10.95 -2.86 11.47
CA GLU A 239 -9.65 -2.70 10.81
C GLU A 239 -9.34 -3.86 9.85
N ALA A 240 -9.68 -5.11 10.21
CA ALA A 240 -9.51 -6.25 9.32
C ALA A 240 -10.39 -6.14 8.06
N THR A 241 -11.64 -5.69 8.20
CA THR A 241 -12.54 -5.43 7.05
C THR A 241 -12.01 -4.30 6.17
N LEU A 242 -11.53 -3.20 6.76
CA LEU A 242 -10.90 -2.11 6.00
C LEU A 242 -9.65 -2.57 5.25
N ALA A 243 -8.87 -3.48 5.83
CA ALA A 243 -7.72 -4.08 5.15
C ALA A 243 -8.17 -4.89 3.92
N GLU A 244 -9.18 -5.75 4.06
CA GLU A 244 -9.75 -6.55 2.98
C GLU A 244 -10.25 -5.67 1.81
N GLU A 245 -11.01 -4.61 2.12
CA GLU A 245 -11.51 -3.67 1.13
C GLU A 245 -10.36 -2.97 0.37
N ASN A 246 -9.32 -2.51 1.08
CA ASN A 246 -8.18 -1.86 0.44
C ASN A 246 -7.37 -2.83 -0.44
N PHE A 247 -7.16 -4.09 -0.01
CA PHE A 247 -6.50 -5.10 -0.84
C PHE A 247 -7.33 -5.45 -2.08
N ALA A 248 -8.65 -5.58 -1.95
CA ALA A 248 -9.53 -5.84 -3.09
C ALA A 248 -9.47 -4.69 -4.11
N GLN A 249 -9.55 -3.44 -3.64
CA GLN A 249 -9.46 -2.26 -4.48
C GLN A 249 -8.08 -2.12 -5.15
N ALA A 250 -7.00 -2.41 -4.41
CA ALA A 250 -5.65 -2.43 -4.98
C ALA A 250 -5.53 -3.51 -6.07
N SER A 251 -6.06 -4.70 -5.83
CA SER A 251 -6.04 -5.81 -6.81
C SER A 251 -6.77 -5.45 -8.10
N SER A 252 -7.96 -4.84 -7.99
CA SER A 252 -8.72 -4.34 -9.16
C SER A 252 -7.92 -3.30 -9.93
N ALA A 253 -7.37 -2.30 -9.22
CA ALA A 253 -6.57 -1.24 -9.84
C ALA A 253 -5.33 -1.81 -10.56
N ILE A 254 -4.61 -2.75 -9.95
CA ILE A 254 -3.44 -3.42 -10.57
C ILE A 254 -3.83 -4.13 -11.87
N ALA A 255 -4.97 -4.83 -11.88
CA ALA A 255 -5.46 -5.51 -13.08
C ALA A 255 -5.82 -4.52 -14.21
N GLU A 256 -6.51 -3.43 -13.88
CA GLU A 256 -6.85 -2.36 -14.83
C GLU A 256 -5.60 -1.71 -15.41
N ILE A 257 -4.63 -1.36 -14.56
CA ILE A 257 -3.34 -0.80 -14.98
C ILE A 257 -2.61 -1.76 -15.92
N GLY A 258 -2.65 -3.07 -15.66
CA GLY A 258 -2.06 -4.09 -16.54
C GLY A 258 -2.66 -4.08 -17.95
N ILE A 259 -3.99 -3.94 -18.05
CA ILE A 259 -4.70 -3.82 -19.33
C ILE A 259 -4.31 -2.52 -20.06
N GLU A 260 -4.28 -1.40 -19.34
CA GLU A 260 -3.88 -0.11 -19.90
C GLU A 260 -2.44 -0.09 -20.40
N SER A 261 -1.52 -0.67 -19.62
CA SER A 261 -0.11 -0.80 -19.98
C SER A 261 0.09 -1.61 -21.26
N LYS A 262 -0.61 -2.75 -21.38
CA LYS A 262 -0.58 -3.57 -22.60
C LYS A 262 -1.11 -2.80 -23.81
N SER A 263 -2.25 -2.10 -23.66
CA SER A 263 -2.82 -1.27 -24.71
C SER A 263 -1.89 -0.12 -25.13
N ALA A 264 -1.20 0.51 -24.17
CA ALA A 264 -0.22 1.56 -24.46
C ALA A 264 1.00 1.01 -25.21
N ASN A 265 1.52 -0.16 -24.82
CA ASN A 265 2.60 -0.84 -25.52
C ASN A 265 2.22 -1.21 -26.96
N GLU A 266 1.00 -1.71 -27.19
CA GLU A 266 0.50 -2.00 -28.54
C GLU A 266 0.41 -0.73 -29.40
N GLY A 267 -0.10 0.37 -28.83
CA GLY A 267 -0.15 1.68 -29.50
C GLY A 267 1.24 2.21 -29.85
N LEU A 268 2.21 2.05 -28.94
CA LEU A 268 3.59 2.49 -29.13
C LEU A 268 4.28 1.69 -30.24
N MET A 269 4.03 0.38 -30.33
CA MET A 269 4.47 -0.46 -31.44
C MET A 269 3.84 -0.04 -32.77
N GLY A 270 2.60 0.45 -32.76
CA GLY A 270 1.95 1.09 -33.91
C GLY A 270 2.70 2.34 -34.38
N VAL A 271 3.04 3.25 -33.45
CA VAL A 271 3.84 4.45 -33.75
C VAL A 271 5.20 4.08 -34.33
N LYS A 272 5.89 3.08 -33.77
CA LYS A 272 7.17 2.58 -34.31
C LYS A 272 7.04 2.13 -35.76
N LYS A 273 6.04 1.29 -36.06
CA LYS A 273 5.78 0.81 -37.43
C LYS A 273 5.48 1.97 -38.39
N GLY A 274 4.67 2.94 -37.95
CA GLY A 274 4.36 4.14 -38.73
C GLY A 274 5.60 4.99 -39.03
N LEU A 275 6.43 5.26 -38.02
CA LEU A 275 7.68 6.00 -38.18
C LEU A 275 8.66 5.27 -39.11
N MET A 276 8.78 3.93 -38.99
CA MET A 276 9.59 3.14 -39.92
C MET A 276 9.06 3.19 -41.36
N SER A 277 7.74 3.22 -41.55
CA SER A 277 7.12 3.37 -42.87
C SER A 277 7.49 4.71 -43.51
N VAL A 278 7.40 5.82 -42.74
CA VAL A 278 7.78 7.15 -43.24
C VAL A 278 9.28 7.22 -43.57
N LEU A 279 10.14 6.66 -42.72
CA LEU A 279 11.59 6.59 -42.96
C LEU A 279 11.92 5.80 -44.23
N ASN A 280 11.29 4.63 -44.42
CA ASN A 280 11.50 3.80 -45.60
C ASN A 280 11.02 4.50 -46.88
N ALA A 281 9.87 5.19 -46.84
CA ALA A 281 9.38 5.99 -47.96
C ALA A 281 10.38 7.11 -48.31
N ALA A 282 10.97 7.76 -47.29
CA ALA A 282 12.02 8.75 -47.43
C ALA A 282 13.39 8.18 -47.85
N LYS A 283 13.50 6.87 -48.09
CA LYS A 283 14.74 6.12 -48.39
C LYS A 283 15.81 6.24 -47.30
N VAL A 284 15.38 6.48 -46.06
CA VAL A 284 16.24 6.54 -44.87
C VAL A 284 16.18 5.20 -44.14
N SER A 285 17.23 4.40 -44.26
CA SER A 285 17.35 3.13 -43.53
C SER A 285 18.07 3.32 -42.20
N LEU A 286 17.42 2.97 -41.09
CA LEU A 286 18.05 3.01 -39.76
C LEU A 286 18.56 1.64 -39.37
N SER A 287 19.87 1.52 -39.14
CA SER A 287 20.47 0.32 -38.51
C SER A 287 19.99 0.12 -37.07
N THR A 288 19.61 1.21 -36.40
CA THR A 288 19.12 1.21 -35.02
C THR A 288 18.09 2.33 -34.88
N PHE A 289 16.94 2.01 -34.27
CA PHE A 289 15.81 2.94 -34.15
C PHE A 289 16.03 3.96 -33.02
N THR A 290 16.88 4.96 -33.28
CA THR A 290 17.30 6.01 -32.33
C THR A 290 17.25 7.40 -32.97
N ALA A 291 17.06 8.43 -32.14
CA ALA A 291 17.01 9.81 -32.61
C ALA A 291 18.34 10.28 -33.20
N GLU A 292 19.46 9.85 -32.60
CA GLU A 292 20.82 10.18 -33.04
C GLU A 292 21.10 9.60 -34.42
N LYS A 293 20.76 8.32 -34.63
CA LYS A 293 20.98 7.68 -35.93
C LYS A 293 20.08 8.27 -36.99
N CYS A 294 18.85 8.63 -36.63
CA CYS A 294 17.94 9.37 -37.50
C CYS A 294 18.54 10.71 -37.95
N LYS A 295 19.02 11.55 -37.01
CA LYS A 295 19.63 12.85 -37.32
C LYS A 295 20.88 12.70 -38.20
N SER A 296 21.73 11.71 -37.91
CA SER A 296 22.93 11.44 -38.71
C SER A 296 22.59 11.12 -40.15
N ASN A 297 21.63 10.22 -40.39
CA ASN A 297 21.27 9.79 -41.74
C ASN A 297 20.61 10.93 -42.54
N PHE A 298 19.71 11.71 -41.93
CA PHE A 298 19.14 12.88 -42.59
C PHE A 298 20.19 13.96 -42.87
N SER A 299 21.17 14.16 -41.97
CA SER A 299 22.27 15.09 -42.22
C SER A 299 23.14 14.67 -43.40
N GLU A 300 23.36 13.38 -43.63
CA GLU A 300 24.07 12.87 -44.80
C GLU A 300 23.25 13.08 -46.08
N LEU A 301 21.94 12.80 -46.01
CA LEU A 301 21.01 12.96 -47.13
C LEU A 301 20.93 14.43 -47.60
N LEU A 302 20.85 15.37 -46.65
CA LEU A 302 20.82 16.82 -46.92
C LEU A 302 22.13 17.37 -47.50
N LYS A 303 23.25 16.66 -47.37
CA LYS A 303 24.53 17.01 -48.02
C LYS A 303 24.67 16.40 -49.42
N GLY A 304 23.73 15.53 -49.82
CA GLY A 304 23.75 14.82 -51.09
C GLY A 304 23.23 15.65 -52.27
N PRO A 305 23.13 15.03 -53.46
CA PRO A 305 22.56 15.67 -54.64
C PRO A 305 21.15 16.22 -54.41
N TRP A 306 20.87 17.40 -54.97
CA TRP A 306 19.57 18.08 -54.84
C TRP A 306 18.39 17.20 -55.28
N ALA A 307 18.56 16.39 -56.33
CA ALA A 307 17.54 15.48 -56.83
C ALA A 307 17.12 14.41 -55.80
N ILE A 308 18.06 13.94 -54.97
CA ILE A 308 17.77 13.00 -53.90
C ILE A 308 17.03 13.70 -52.76
N THR A 309 17.44 14.93 -52.41
CA THR A 309 16.77 15.73 -51.38
C THR A 309 15.33 16.05 -51.77
N LEU A 310 15.08 16.35 -53.05
CA LEU A 310 13.74 16.60 -53.60
C LEU A 310 12.84 15.36 -53.51
N ASP A 311 13.36 14.20 -53.90
CA ASP A 311 12.63 12.92 -53.84
C ASP A 311 12.27 12.53 -52.40
N THR A 312 13.20 12.75 -51.46
CA THR A 312 12.94 12.60 -50.02
C THR A 312 11.88 13.59 -49.52
N ALA A 313 11.93 14.85 -49.95
CA ALA A 313 10.91 15.85 -49.60
C ALA A 313 9.51 15.41 -50.04
N ALA A 314 9.38 14.94 -51.29
CA ALA A 314 8.12 14.47 -51.84
C ALA A 314 7.60 13.21 -51.13
N SER A 315 8.51 12.37 -50.63
CA SER A 315 8.16 11.11 -49.95
C SER A 315 7.81 11.27 -48.46
N LEU A 316 8.18 12.39 -47.84
CA LEU A 316 7.84 12.70 -46.46
C LEU A 316 6.37 13.14 -46.35
N ASN A 317 5.50 12.18 -46.03
CA ASN A 317 4.08 12.44 -45.83
C ASN A 317 3.83 13.21 -44.52
N THR A 318 3.65 14.53 -44.62
CA THR A 318 3.44 15.43 -43.48
C THR A 318 2.15 15.13 -42.71
N SER A 319 1.07 14.72 -43.39
CA SER A 319 -0.19 14.34 -42.75
C SER A 319 -0.03 13.10 -41.86
N ALA A 320 0.68 12.08 -42.35
CA ALA A 320 0.99 10.89 -41.56
C ALA A 320 1.86 11.21 -40.34
N LEU A 321 2.82 12.15 -40.48
CA LEU A 321 3.65 12.59 -39.35
C LEU A 321 2.85 13.34 -38.28
N LEU A 322 1.88 14.17 -38.68
CA LEU A 322 0.99 14.85 -37.73
C LEU A 322 0.14 13.85 -36.95
N GLU A 323 -0.40 12.82 -37.62
CA GLU A 323 -1.19 11.76 -36.97
C GLU A 323 -0.36 10.92 -36.00
N LEU A 324 0.85 10.53 -36.40
CA LEU A 324 1.80 9.81 -35.52
C LEU A 324 2.20 10.65 -34.31
N ASN A 325 2.45 11.94 -34.50
CA ASN A 325 2.81 12.84 -33.41
C ASN A 325 1.64 13.01 -32.42
N SER A 326 0.42 13.14 -32.92
CA SER A 326 -0.79 13.21 -32.09
C SER A 326 -0.98 11.93 -31.27
N THR A 327 -0.83 10.76 -31.92
CA THR A 327 -0.91 9.45 -31.28
C THR A 327 0.16 9.30 -30.20
N LEU A 328 1.40 9.69 -30.49
CA LEU A 328 2.51 9.63 -29.54
C LEU A 328 2.27 10.55 -28.32
N ARG A 329 1.75 11.76 -28.52
CA ARG A 329 1.35 12.65 -27.41
C ARG A 329 0.26 12.03 -26.53
N GLY A 330 -0.70 11.33 -27.14
CA GLY A 330 -1.71 10.58 -26.39
C GLY A 330 -1.07 9.48 -25.53
N LEU A 331 -0.10 8.75 -26.07
CA LEU A 331 0.63 7.70 -25.36
C LEU A 331 1.52 8.24 -24.24
N GLU A 332 2.17 9.39 -24.43
CA GLU A 332 2.94 10.07 -23.38
C GLU A 332 2.06 10.39 -22.16
N LYS A 333 0.89 10.96 -22.41
CA LYS A 333 -0.09 11.26 -21.35
C LYS A 333 -0.52 9.97 -20.64
N ARG A 334 -0.85 8.94 -21.41
CA ARG A 334 -1.31 7.65 -20.87
C ARG A 334 -0.23 6.94 -20.05
N ALA A 335 1.04 6.99 -20.47
CA ALA A 335 2.17 6.45 -19.71
C ALA A 335 2.36 7.18 -18.37
N SER A 336 2.13 8.50 -18.34
CA SER A 336 2.14 9.28 -17.09
C SER A 336 0.96 8.92 -16.18
N GLU A 337 -0.23 8.72 -16.74
CA GLU A 337 -1.43 8.30 -15.99
C GLU A 337 -1.23 6.90 -15.38
N ILE A 338 -0.71 5.93 -16.16
CA ILE A 338 -0.34 4.59 -15.68
C ILE A 338 0.61 4.70 -14.47
N ASN A 339 1.68 5.49 -14.57
CA ASN A 339 2.64 5.66 -13.47
C ASN A 339 2.03 6.27 -12.21
N THR A 340 1.05 7.17 -12.36
CA THR A 340 0.29 7.74 -11.25
C THR A 340 -0.61 6.67 -10.62
N ASN A 341 -1.32 5.89 -11.43
CA ASN A 341 -2.21 4.83 -10.98
C ASN A 341 -1.43 3.72 -10.24
N ILE A 342 -0.23 3.36 -10.68
CA ILE A 342 0.66 2.43 -9.95
C ILE A 342 0.96 2.96 -8.55
N THR A 343 1.25 4.25 -8.42
CA THR A 343 1.55 4.89 -7.14
C THR A 343 0.33 4.85 -6.22
N ASN A 344 -0.86 5.19 -6.74
CA ASN A 344 -2.12 5.11 -6.01
C ASN A 344 -2.46 3.68 -5.57
N ALA A 345 -2.22 2.68 -6.43
CA ALA A 345 -2.42 1.28 -6.08
C ALA A 345 -1.48 0.85 -4.95
N ASN A 346 -0.21 1.22 -5.03
CA ASN A 346 0.75 0.95 -3.96
C ASN A 346 0.36 1.62 -2.63
N GLU A 347 -0.14 2.85 -2.64
CA GLU A 347 -0.63 3.51 -1.43
C GLU A 347 -1.81 2.76 -0.79
N ARG A 348 -2.73 2.19 -1.59
CA ARG A 348 -3.81 1.34 -1.08
C ARG A 348 -3.28 0.07 -0.43
N VAL A 349 -2.28 -0.58 -1.04
CA VAL A 349 -1.58 -1.74 -0.43
C VAL A 349 -0.98 -1.35 0.91
N GLN A 350 -0.31 -0.20 1.01
CA GLN A 350 0.27 0.27 2.28
C GLN A 350 -0.79 0.53 3.34
N LYS A 351 -1.92 1.17 2.97
CA LYS A 351 -3.06 1.37 3.89
C LYS A 351 -3.62 0.03 4.39
N ALA A 352 -3.79 -0.94 3.50
CA ALA A 352 -4.26 -2.27 3.86
C ALA A 352 -3.34 -2.99 4.85
N VAL A 353 -2.02 -2.87 4.65
CA VAL A 353 -1.00 -3.40 5.59
C VAL A 353 -1.10 -2.74 6.96
N VAL A 354 -1.26 -1.41 7.02
CA VAL A 354 -1.44 -0.69 8.30
C VAL A 354 -2.71 -1.14 9.01
N CYS A 355 -3.83 -1.26 8.29
CA CYS A 355 -5.08 -1.78 8.86
C CYS A 355 -4.92 -3.21 9.39
N THR A 356 -4.18 -4.06 8.66
CA THR A 356 -3.87 -5.43 9.11
C THR A 356 -3.06 -5.45 10.41
N GLN A 357 -2.06 -4.56 10.53
CA GLN A 357 -1.26 -4.41 11.74
C GLN A 357 -2.11 -3.90 12.91
N ASN A 358 -2.97 -2.91 12.67
CA ASN A 358 -3.90 -2.40 13.68
C ASN A 358 -4.88 -3.48 14.16
N ALA A 359 -5.47 -4.24 13.23
CA ALA A 359 -6.34 -5.37 13.55
C ALA A 359 -5.63 -6.41 14.43
N SER A 360 -4.40 -6.79 14.08
CA SER A 360 -3.62 -7.72 14.87
C SER A 360 -3.29 -7.17 16.26
N ARG A 361 -2.88 -5.90 16.36
CA ARG A 361 -2.54 -5.24 17.63
C ARG A 361 -3.75 -5.17 18.55
N LEU A 362 -4.86 -4.63 18.07
CA LEU A 362 -6.12 -4.50 18.82
C LEU A 362 -6.68 -5.87 19.22
N GLY A 363 -6.58 -6.87 18.33
CA GLY A 363 -6.98 -8.24 18.61
C GLY A 363 -6.16 -8.85 19.77
N ASN A 364 -4.84 -8.70 19.74
CA ASN A 364 -3.96 -9.18 20.80
C ASN A 364 -4.19 -8.45 22.13
N GLU A 365 -4.39 -7.13 22.10
CA GLU A 365 -4.72 -6.33 23.28
C GLU A 365 -6.05 -6.76 23.92
N ALA A 366 -7.06 -7.05 23.10
CA ALA A 366 -8.35 -7.55 23.57
C ALA A 366 -8.24 -8.95 24.20
N VAL A 367 -7.48 -9.85 23.57
CA VAL A 367 -7.21 -11.20 24.11
C VAL A 367 -6.45 -11.12 25.43
N GLY A 368 -5.42 -10.27 25.52
CA GLY A 368 -4.66 -10.05 26.75
C GLY A 368 -5.54 -9.56 27.89
N ALA A 369 -6.33 -8.50 27.65
CA ALA A 369 -7.26 -7.96 28.63
C ALA A 369 -8.30 -9.02 29.09
N ALA A 370 -8.85 -9.81 28.16
CA ALA A 370 -9.77 -10.88 28.51
C ALA A 370 -9.09 -12.00 29.34
N LYS A 371 -7.83 -12.36 29.04
CA LYS A 371 -7.05 -13.33 29.84
C LYS A 371 -6.80 -12.81 31.25
N ASP A 372 -6.52 -11.51 31.40
CA ASP A 372 -6.30 -10.89 32.69
C ASP A 372 -7.57 -10.94 33.55
N VAL A 373 -8.71 -10.54 32.98
CA VAL A 373 -10.02 -10.64 33.64
C VAL A 373 -10.35 -12.08 34.05
N VAL A 374 -10.14 -13.06 33.17
CA VAL A 374 -10.35 -14.49 33.50
C VAL A 374 -9.44 -14.93 34.65
N GLY A 375 -8.17 -14.53 34.61
CA GLY A 375 -7.20 -14.84 35.66
C GLY A 375 -7.61 -14.29 37.02
N GLU A 376 -8.04 -13.03 37.08
CA GLU A 376 -8.50 -12.38 38.32
C GLU A 376 -9.77 -13.02 38.87
N VAL A 377 -10.74 -13.36 38.00
CA VAL A 377 -11.94 -14.08 38.42
C VAL A 377 -11.57 -15.44 39.00
N LEU A 378 -10.69 -16.21 38.36
CA LEU A 378 -10.25 -17.50 38.87
C LEU A 378 -9.47 -17.39 40.19
N GLU A 379 -8.64 -16.36 40.35
CA GLU A 379 -7.94 -16.05 41.61
C GLU A 379 -8.91 -15.82 42.78
N GLN A 380 -9.95 -15.01 42.54
CA GLN A 380 -10.98 -14.74 43.53
C GLN A 380 -11.79 -16.01 43.87
N MET A 381 -12.12 -16.83 42.88
CA MET A 381 -12.82 -18.10 43.09
C MET A 381 -11.98 -19.10 43.90
N ALA A 382 -10.68 -19.19 43.60
CA ALA A 382 -9.73 -20.02 44.34
C ALA A 382 -9.61 -19.58 45.80
N SER A 383 -9.47 -18.27 46.05
CA SER A 383 -9.40 -17.69 47.39
C SER A 383 -10.64 -18.03 48.24
N ARG A 384 -11.84 -17.94 47.65
CA ARG A 384 -13.09 -18.30 48.34
C ARG A 384 -13.25 -19.78 48.64
N LEU A 385 -12.83 -20.64 47.71
CA LEU A 385 -12.81 -22.07 47.97
C LEU A 385 -11.90 -22.40 49.14
N CYS A 386 -10.80 -21.68 49.26
CA CYS A 386 -9.86 -21.79 50.35
C CYS A 386 -10.41 -21.30 51.70
N GLU A 387 -11.10 -20.16 51.72
CA GLU A 387 -11.84 -19.70 52.90
C GLU A 387 -12.87 -20.76 53.35
N ALA A 388 -13.65 -21.32 52.41
CA ALA A 388 -14.64 -22.35 52.71
C ALA A 388 -14.01 -23.63 53.29
N ALA A 389 -12.84 -24.04 52.78
CA ALA A 389 -12.09 -25.18 53.28
C ALA A 389 -11.58 -24.95 54.70
N ALA A 390 -11.08 -23.74 55.00
CA ALA A 390 -10.67 -23.34 56.35
C ALA A 390 -11.85 -23.35 57.32
N ASP A 391 -13.00 -22.76 56.94
CA ASP A 391 -14.23 -22.78 57.73
C ASP A 391 -14.69 -24.20 58.06
N LEU A 392 -14.66 -25.11 57.08
CA LEU A 392 -15.02 -26.51 57.29
C LEU A 392 -14.05 -27.21 58.27
N ARG A 393 -12.75 -26.91 58.20
CA ARG A 393 -11.75 -27.43 59.14
C ARG A 393 -12.03 -26.95 60.58
N ASP A 394 -12.34 -25.67 60.74
CA ASP A 394 -12.67 -25.08 62.03
C ASP A 394 -13.97 -25.65 62.61
N LEU A 395 -14.98 -25.85 61.76
CA LEU A 395 -16.24 -26.51 62.14
C LEU A 395 -16.02 -27.93 62.61
N ARG A 396 -15.17 -28.71 61.93
CA ARG A 396 -14.78 -30.06 62.37
C ARG A 396 -14.17 -30.02 63.76
N GLY A 397 -13.21 -29.11 63.98
CA GLY A 397 -12.57 -28.91 65.28
C GLY A 397 -13.58 -28.54 66.38
N ALA A 398 -14.52 -27.66 66.09
CA ALA A 398 -15.59 -27.27 67.01
C ALA A 398 -16.54 -28.43 67.34
N ILE A 399 -16.97 -29.21 66.34
CA ILE A 399 -17.81 -30.41 66.52
C ILE A 399 -17.10 -31.43 67.41
N THR A 400 -15.81 -31.71 67.16
CA THR A 400 -15.02 -32.63 67.99
C THR A 400 -14.90 -32.14 69.44
N ARG A 401 -14.57 -30.86 69.66
CA ARG A 401 -14.49 -30.28 71.01
C ARG A 401 -15.82 -30.33 71.75
N LEU A 402 -16.92 -29.95 71.09
CA LEU A 402 -18.26 -29.99 71.67
C LEU A 402 -18.72 -31.42 71.93
N GLY A 403 -18.35 -32.39 71.10
CA GLY A 403 -18.59 -33.81 71.35
C GLY A 403 -17.92 -34.29 72.64
N GLY A 404 -16.65 -33.92 72.86
CA GLY A 404 -15.95 -34.18 74.11
C GLY A 404 -16.62 -33.52 75.32
N ARG A 405 -17.06 -32.26 75.19
CA ARG A 405 -17.80 -31.54 76.25
C ARG A 405 -19.14 -32.21 76.55
N ALA A 406 -19.91 -32.60 75.53
CA ALA A 406 -21.18 -33.30 75.70
C ALA A 406 -21.01 -34.63 76.45
N ALA A 407 -20.01 -35.43 76.08
CA ALA A 407 -19.69 -36.68 76.78
C ALA A 407 -19.29 -36.44 78.25
N SER A 408 -18.54 -35.38 78.53
CA SER A 408 -18.19 -34.99 79.90
C SER A 408 -19.42 -34.56 80.72
N ILE A 409 -20.36 -33.82 80.13
CA ILE A 409 -21.62 -33.44 80.78
C ILE A 409 -22.45 -34.68 81.07
N GLU A 410 -22.60 -35.59 80.10
CA GLU A 410 -23.36 -36.83 80.24
C GLU A 410 -22.79 -37.73 81.34
N ALA A 411 -21.46 -37.88 81.39
CA ALA A 411 -20.77 -38.57 82.47
C ALA A 411 -20.99 -37.88 83.83
N GLY A 412 -20.95 -36.54 83.85
CA GLY A 412 -21.21 -35.72 85.04
C GLY A 412 -22.62 -35.87 85.58
N VAL A 413 -23.63 -35.88 84.69
CA VAL A 413 -25.04 -36.13 85.03
C VAL A 413 -25.20 -37.54 85.61
N SER A 414 -24.67 -38.55 84.94
CA SER A 414 -24.76 -39.96 85.39
C SER A 414 -24.09 -40.16 86.75
N ALA A 415 -22.85 -39.68 86.91
CA ALA A 415 -22.11 -39.77 88.17
C ALA A 415 -22.75 -38.92 89.28
N GLY A 416 -23.32 -37.76 88.94
CA GLY A 416 -24.07 -36.91 89.87
C GLY A 416 -25.32 -37.62 90.39
N LYS A 417 -26.11 -38.21 89.50
CA LYS A 417 -27.31 -38.98 89.84
C LYS A 417 -26.97 -40.21 90.70
N SER A 418 -25.94 -40.98 90.35
CA SER A 418 -25.49 -42.11 91.17
C SER A 418 -25.01 -41.68 92.57
N ARG A 419 -24.29 -40.55 92.67
CA ARG A 419 -23.89 -39.98 93.96
C ARG A 419 -25.09 -39.51 94.76
N ALA A 420 -26.06 -38.85 94.14
CA ALA A 420 -27.29 -38.43 94.78
C ALA A 420 -28.04 -39.65 95.36
N TYR A 421 -28.21 -40.73 94.58
CA TYR A 421 -28.78 -41.99 95.06
C TYR A 421 -28.00 -42.62 96.22
N ALA A 422 -26.66 -42.65 96.15
CA ALA A 422 -25.82 -43.23 97.19
C ALA A 422 -25.90 -42.42 98.50
N ILE A 423 -25.85 -41.08 98.43
CA ILE A 423 -26.06 -40.19 99.57
C ILE A 423 -27.45 -40.46 100.17
N TRP A 424 -28.46 -40.64 99.32
CA TRP A 424 -29.83 -40.83 99.78
C TRP A 424 -30.04 -42.16 100.50
N LYS A 425 -29.55 -43.26 99.90
CA LYS A 425 -29.60 -44.60 100.48
C LYS A 425 -28.89 -44.69 101.83
N ASN A 426 -27.82 -43.92 102.03
CA ASN A 426 -27.08 -43.90 103.30
C ASN A 426 -27.71 -43.00 104.38
N ALA A 427 -28.55 -42.04 104.00
CA ALA A 427 -29.11 -41.04 104.92
C ALA A 427 -30.57 -41.31 105.35
N SER A 428 -31.26 -42.29 104.76
CA SER A 428 -32.71 -42.44 104.87
C SER A 428 -33.16 -43.89 104.62
N ASP A 429 -34.16 -44.38 105.38
CA ASP A 429 -34.85 -45.66 105.11
C ASP A 429 -35.84 -45.56 103.92
N VAL A 430 -36.01 -44.36 103.35
CA VAL A 430 -36.82 -44.10 102.15
C VAL A 430 -35.96 -44.32 100.89
N LEU A 431 -36.41 -45.22 100.02
CA LEU A 431 -35.73 -45.63 98.78
C LEU A 431 -35.66 -44.54 97.69
N ASP A 432 -36.60 -43.58 97.72
CA ASP A 432 -36.79 -42.62 96.62
C ASP A 432 -36.15 -41.25 96.92
N MET A 433 -35.52 -40.69 95.90
CA MET A 433 -34.86 -39.38 95.92
C MET A 433 -35.89 -38.24 95.99
N PRO A 434 -35.59 -37.04 96.53
CA PRO A 434 -36.52 -35.93 96.51
C PRO A 434 -36.79 -35.51 95.08
N GLN A 435 -38.07 -35.30 94.80
CA GLN A 435 -38.55 -34.84 93.51
C GLN A 435 -37.80 -33.61 92.99
N TYR A 436 -37.47 -32.64 93.85
CA TYR A 436 -36.74 -31.43 93.45
C TYR A 436 -35.30 -31.69 92.93
N VAL A 437 -34.60 -32.69 93.49
CA VAL A 437 -33.25 -33.08 93.04
C VAL A 437 -33.37 -33.95 91.78
N GLU A 438 -34.40 -34.79 91.72
CA GLU A 438 -34.67 -35.69 90.59
C GLU A 438 -35.05 -34.90 89.33
N GLU A 439 -35.91 -33.90 89.47
CA GLU A 439 -36.25 -32.95 88.41
C GLU A 439 -35.03 -32.16 87.94
N GLY A 440 -34.09 -31.85 88.84
CA GLY A 440 -32.83 -31.18 88.50
C GLY A 440 -31.96 -32.01 87.56
N PHE A 441 -31.71 -33.28 87.91
CA PHE A 441 -30.96 -34.18 87.02
C PHE A 441 -31.74 -34.55 85.75
N THR A 442 -33.07 -34.70 85.82
CA THR A 442 -33.92 -34.93 84.64
C THR A 442 -33.83 -33.76 83.65
N LEU A 443 -33.83 -32.52 84.15
CA LEU A 443 -33.63 -31.34 83.32
C LEU A 443 -32.24 -31.33 82.67
N ALA A 444 -31.19 -31.66 83.44
CA ALA A 444 -29.82 -31.76 82.93
C ALA A 444 -29.68 -32.85 81.85
N GLU A 445 -30.28 -34.03 82.07
CA GLU A 445 -30.40 -35.12 81.08
C GLU A 445 -31.09 -34.63 79.78
N GLY A 446 -32.20 -33.90 79.90
CA GLY A 446 -32.91 -33.33 78.76
C GLY A 446 -32.07 -32.30 77.97
N ARG A 447 -31.26 -31.48 78.67
CA ARG A 447 -30.39 -30.49 78.02
C ARG A 447 -29.19 -31.11 77.33
N VAL A 448 -28.55 -32.12 77.92
CA VAL A 448 -27.44 -32.83 77.25
C VAL A 448 -27.94 -33.63 76.04
N MET A 449 -29.15 -34.20 76.09
CA MET A 449 -29.75 -34.87 74.93
C MET A 449 -30.02 -33.91 73.76
N LEU A 450 -30.47 -32.68 74.04
CA LEU A 450 -30.64 -31.65 73.02
C LEU A 450 -29.29 -31.27 72.38
N LEU A 451 -28.24 -31.11 73.20
CA LEU A 451 -26.88 -30.85 72.72
C LEU A 451 -26.39 -31.97 71.79
N VAL A 452 -26.49 -33.24 72.22
CA VAL A 452 -26.08 -34.41 71.41
C VAL A 452 -26.84 -34.44 70.08
N ARG A 453 -28.15 -34.14 70.08
CA ARG A 453 -28.96 -34.08 68.85
C ARG A 453 -28.49 -32.97 67.91
N LEU A 454 -28.18 -31.77 68.43
CA LEU A 454 -27.68 -30.66 67.63
C LEU A 454 -26.31 -30.98 67.04
N LEU A 455 -25.42 -31.61 67.81
CA LEU A 455 -24.12 -32.08 67.33
C LEU A 455 -24.24 -33.16 66.26
N GLY A 456 -25.17 -34.12 66.42
CA GLY A 456 -25.45 -35.12 65.40
C GLY A 456 -25.89 -34.49 64.07
N ARG A 457 -26.75 -33.46 64.12
CA ARG A 457 -27.18 -32.70 62.93
C ARG A 457 -26.03 -31.90 62.31
N ALA A 458 -25.23 -31.22 63.14
CA ALA A 458 -24.05 -30.47 62.68
C ALA A 458 -23.04 -31.39 62.00
N ASN A 459 -22.72 -32.53 62.60
CA ASN A 459 -21.80 -33.53 62.05
C ASN A 459 -22.33 -34.15 60.74
N ALA A 460 -23.62 -34.48 60.67
CA ALA A 460 -24.22 -34.97 59.44
C ALA A 460 -24.16 -33.92 58.30
N ARG A 461 -24.42 -32.64 58.60
CA ARG A 461 -24.32 -31.55 57.62
C ARG A 461 -22.87 -31.34 57.17
N TYR A 462 -21.93 -31.29 58.12
CA TYR A 462 -20.49 -31.22 57.84
C TYR A 462 -20.05 -32.37 56.92
N ASN A 463 -20.34 -33.63 57.26
CA ASN A 463 -19.93 -34.79 56.47
C ASN A 463 -20.53 -34.78 55.06
N LYS A 464 -21.76 -34.30 54.90
CA LYS A 464 -22.37 -34.11 53.57
C LYS A 464 -21.59 -33.09 52.74
N VAL A 465 -21.24 -31.93 53.30
CA VAL A 465 -20.51 -30.87 52.59
C VAL A 465 -19.07 -31.28 52.30
N ALA A 466 -18.41 -31.93 53.25
CA ALA A 466 -17.07 -32.48 53.06
C ALA A 466 -17.06 -33.54 51.93
N ALA A 467 -18.06 -34.43 51.89
CA ALA A 467 -18.21 -35.40 50.81
C ALA A 467 -18.48 -34.72 49.45
N GLU A 468 -19.35 -33.71 49.41
CA GLU A 468 -19.58 -32.89 48.20
C GLU A 468 -18.26 -32.23 47.73
N PHE A 469 -17.46 -31.71 48.65
CA PHE A 469 -16.16 -31.10 48.33
C PHE A 469 -15.19 -32.13 47.71
N THR A 470 -15.07 -33.33 48.29
CA THR A 470 -14.10 -34.34 47.83
C THR A 470 -14.54 -35.13 46.60
N THR A 471 -15.85 -35.27 46.35
CA THR A 471 -16.37 -36.17 45.31
C THR A 471 -16.92 -35.45 44.09
N THR A 472 -17.23 -34.15 44.20
CA THR A 472 -17.72 -33.39 43.05
C THR A 472 -16.56 -33.14 42.11
N LYS A 473 -16.62 -33.80 40.95
CA LYS A 473 -15.90 -33.31 39.79
C LYS A 473 -16.64 -32.06 39.32
N LEU A 474 -15.90 -31.04 38.90
CA LEU A 474 -16.48 -30.03 38.03
C LEU A 474 -17.19 -30.77 36.88
N LYS A 475 -18.28 -30.23 36.34
CA LYS A 475 -19.00 -30.95 35.29
C LYS A 475 -18.14 -30.94 34.03
N ASP A 476 -17.93 -32.11 33.43
CA ASP A 476 -17.47 -32.20 32.05
C ASP A 476 -18.51 -31.48 31.19
N GLY A 477 -18.19 -30.26 30.75
CA GLY A 477 -18.72 -29.82 29.46
C GLY A 477 -18.27 -30.82 28.40
N GLU A 478 -19.03 -31.01 27.32
CA GLU A 478 -18.77 -31.96 26.23
C GLU A 478 -17.42 -31.78 25.47
N VAL A 479 -16.46 -31.05 26.04
CA VAL A 479 -15.16 -30.74 25.45
C VAL A 479 -14.10 -31.57 26.16
N GLN A 480 -13.32 -32.32 25.37
CA GLN A 480 -12.12 -33.06 25.77
C GLN A 480 -11.38 -32.40 26.93
N LYS A 481 -10.96 -33.20 27.92
CA LYS A 481 -10.04 -32.83 29.02
C LYS A 481 -9.02 -31.78 28.55
N SER A 482 -9.34 -30.51 28.76
CA SER A 482 -8.43 -29.44 28.40
C SER A 482 -7.43 -29.25 29.52
N GLU A 483 -6.23 -28.78 29.18
CA GLU A 483 -5.19 -28.50 30.17
C GLU A 483 -5.67 -27.49 31.22
N VAL A 484 -6.50 -26.51 30.82
CA VAL A 484 -7.16 -25.55 31.72
C VAL A 484 -7.99 -26.28 32.76
N TYR A 485 -8.84 -27.20 32.30
CA TYR A 485 -9.74 -27.96 33.17
C TYR A 485 -8.99 -28.86 34.14
N ASP A 486 -7.98 -29.59 33.66
CA ASP A 486 -7.16 -30.47 34.49
C ASP A 486 -6.41 -29.70 35.57
N ILE A 487 -5.87 -28.51 35.25
CA ILE A 487 -5.19 -27.64 36.21
C ILE A 487 -6.17 -27.15 37.30
N VAL A 488 -7.36 -26.66 36.92
CA VAL A 488 -8.36 -26.18 37.88
C VAL A 488 -8.91 -27.31 38.74
N GLN A 489 -9.22 -28.47 38.14
CA GLN A 489 -9.72 -29.64 38.87
C GLN A 489 -8.68 -30.19 39.86
N LYS A 490 -7.39 -30.17 39.49
CA LYS A 490 -6.30 -30.55 40.39
C LYS A 490 -6.23 -29.61 41.58
N PHE A 491 -6.28 -28.29 41.36
CA PHE A 491 -6.31 -27.31 42.45
C PHE A 491 -7.50 -27.53 43.40
N VAL A 492 -8.71 -27.72 42.86
CA VAL A 492 -9.91 -28.04 43.67
C VAL A 492 -9.70 -29.30 44.50
N SER A 493 -9.09 -30.33 43.92
CA SER A 493 -8.80 -31.60 44.60
C SER A 493 -7.78 -31.40 45.74
N ASP A 494 -6.72 -30.62 45.50
CA ASP A 494 -5.71 -30.29 46.50
C ASP A 494 -6.32 -29.51 47.68
N VAL A 495 -7.18 -28.52 47.43
CA VAL A 495 -7.92 -27.79 48.48
C VAL A 495 -8.88 -28.71 49.25
N SER A 496 -9.57 -29.63 48.57
CA SER A 496 -10.50 -30.56 49.21
C SER A 496 -9.80 -31.52 50.18
N SER A 497 -8.55 -31.91 49.87
CA SER A 497 -7.74 -32.79 50.73
C SER A 497 -7.48 -32.15 52.10
N THR A 498 -7.36 -30.81 52.14
CA THR A 498 -7.06 -30.04 53.35
C THR A 498 -8.24 -29.94 54.32
N VAL A 499 -9.44 -30.36 53.91
CA VAL A 499 -10.64 -30.50 54.77
C VAL A 499 -10.62 -31.85 55.51
N SER A 500 -10.09 -32.89 54.86
CA SER A 500 -10.16 -34.28 55.35
C SER A 500 -8.94 -34.69 56.17
N GLU A 501 -7.76 -34.26 55.75
CA GLU A 501 -6.47 -34.54 56.37
C GLU A 501 -5.82 -33.20 56.71
N GLY A 502 -5.30 -33.03 57.93
CA GLY A 502 -4.54 -31.83 58.30
C GLY A 502 -3.19 -31.79 57.58
N SER A 503 -3.21 -31.77 56.25
CA SER A 503 -2.04 -31.95 55.40
C SER A 503 -1.04 -30.81 55.58
N ALA A 504 0.24 -31.15 55.44
CA ALA A 504 1.38 -30.27 55.77
C ALA A 504 1.69 -29.19 54.71
N GLN A 505 0.98 -29.18 53.57
CA GLN A 505 1.07 -28.13 52.56
C GLN A 505 -0.31 -27.54 52.33
N ASP A 506 -0.48 -26.28 52.75
CA ASP A 506 -1.73 -25.57 52.53
C ASP A 506 -1.85 -25.23 51.04
N ALA A 507 -2.74 -25.94 50.34
CA ALA A 507 -3.07 -25.64 48.94
C ALA A 507 -3.63 -24.21 48.78
N CYS A 508 -4.02 -23.59 49.90
CA CYS A 508 -4.57 -22.26 50.02
C CYS A 508 -3.57 -21.16 50.35
N ASP A 509 -2.27 -21.44 50.30
CA ASP A 509 -1.26 -20.38 50.35
C ASP A 509 -1.42 -19.43 49.14
N ALA A 510 -1.31 -18.12 49.40
CA ALA A 510 -1.48 -17.09 48.37
C ALA A 510 -0.51 -17.30 47.19
N SER A 511 0.71 -17.77 47.46
CA SER A 511 1.69 -18.05 46.40
C SER A 511 1.24 -19.17 45.46
N ARG A 512 0.48 -20.16 45.95
CA ARG A 512 -0.06 -21.26 45.12
C ARG A 512 -1.24 -20.80 44.28
N ILE A 513 -2.08 -19.93 44.81
CA ILE A 513 -3.18 -19.33 44.05
C ILE A 513 -2.61 -18.47 42.90
N THR A 514 -1.59 -17.65 43.17
CA THR A 514 -0.91 -16.89 42.11
C THR A 514 -0.25 -17.81 41.09
N GLN A 515 0.40 -18.89 41.52
CA GLN A 515 1.00 -19.89 40.61
C GLN A 515 -0.06 -20.56 39.72
N LEU A 516 -1.24 -20.90 40.26
CA LEU A 516 -2.36 -21.43 39.48
C LEU A 516 -2.72 -20.48 38.34
N VAL A 517 -2.95 -19.21 38.65
CA VAL A 517 -3.33 -18.19 37.65
C VAL A 517 -2.24 -18.03 36.60
N GLN A 518 -0.97 -18.01 37.02
CA GLN A 518 0.16 -17.94 36.10
C GLN A 518 0.26 -19.16 35.19
N SER A 519 0.07 -20.37 35.73
CA SER A 519 0.05 -21.61 34.93
C SER A 519 -1.06 -21.58 33.89
N LEU A 520 -2.26 -21.10 34.25
CA LEU A 520 -3.39 -20.97 33.32
C LEU A 520 -3.15 -19.93 32.24
N LYS A 521 -2.55 -18.78 32.58
CA LYS A 521 -2.15 -17.75 31.60
C LYS A 521 -1.04 -18.23 30.66
N ALA A 522 -0.20 -19.15 31.12
CA ALA A 522 0.93 -19.71 30.38
C ALA A 522 0.57 -20.87 29.43
N ILE A 523 -0.65 -21.40 29.48
CA ILE A 523 -1.09 -22.49 28.59
C ILE A 523 -0.92 -22.07 27.13
N THR A 524 -0.23 -22.92 26.38
CA THR A 524 0.05 -22.71 24.96
C THR A 524 -1.23 -22.64 24.13
N GLY A 525 -1.33 -21.58 23.32
CA GLY A 525 -2.51 -21.26 22.52
C GLY A 525 -3.14 -19.94 22.95
N ASP A 526 -3.13 -18.94 22.05
CA ASP A 526 -3.56 -17.58 22.38
C ASP A 526 -4.99 -17.49 22.92
N LEU A 527 -5.84 -18.47 22.65
CA LEU A 527 -7.26 -18.47 23.02
C LEU A 527 -7.68 -19.62 23.95
N SER A 528 -6.80 -20.56 24.33
CA SER A 528 -7.18 -21.78 25.07
C SER A 528 -7.92 -21.46 26.38
N LEU A 529 -7.37 -20.55 27.20
CA LEU A 529 -7.99 -20.10 28.45
C LEU A 529 -9.38 -19.45 28.24
N LEU A 530 -9.56 -18.72 27.13
CA LEU A 530 -10.80 -18.00 26.83
C LEU A 530 -11.89 -18.93 26.25
N ASN A 531 -11.47 -19.95 25.49
CA ASN A 531 -12.37 -20.97 24.94
C ASN A 531 -12.97 -21.83 26.06
N ASP A 532 -12.20 -22.12 27.10
CA ASP A 532 -12.62 -22.92 28.25
C ASP A 532 -13.27 -22.10 29.37
N ALA A 533 -13.76 -20.88 29.06
CA ALA A 533 -14.38 -20.00 30.05
C ALA A 533 -15.63 -20.57 30.75
N SER A 534 -16.18 -21.70 30.27
CA SER A 534 -17.23 -22.44 30.99
C SER A 534 -16.76 -22.93 32.36
N ILE A 535 -15.45 -23.12 32.56
CA ILE A 535 -14.87 -23.50 33.85
C ILE A 535 -15.20 -22.48 34.95
N ILE A 536 -15.32 -21.19 34.58
CA ILE A 536 -15.70 -20.11 35.50
C ILE A 536 -17.11 -20.38 36.03
N LYS A 537 -18.03 -20.78 35.15
CA LYS A 537 -19.41 -21.09 35.52
C LYS A 537 -19.50 -22.34 36.38
N ASP A 538 -18.76 -23.39 36.06
CA ASP A 538 -18.78 -24.64 36.84
C ASP A 538 -18.15 -24.46 38.22
N LEU A 539 -17.00 -23.78 38.29
CA LEU A 539 -16.38 -23.41 39.55
C LEU A 539 -17.31 -22.51 40.37
N SER A 540 -17.96 -21.55 39.71
CA SER A 540 -19.00 -20.68 40.26
C SER A 540 -20.24 -21.43 40.79
N GLN A 541 -20.60 -22.59 40.26
CA GLN A 541 -21.69 -23.36 40.85
C GLN A 541 -21.19 -24.18 42.03
N PHE A 542 -19.98 -24.72 41.89
CA PHE A 542 -19.36 -25.57 42.89
C PHE A 542 -19.13 -24.85 44.23
N SER A 543 -18.37 -23.75 44.28
CA SER A 543 -18.16 -23.09 45.59
C SER A 543 -19.41 -22.43 46.19
N LYS A 544 -20.44 -22.10 45.40
CA LYS A 544 -21.74 -21.64 45.94
C LYS A 544 -22.37 -22.74 46.78
N SER A 545 -22.31 -23.98 46.29
CA SER A 545 -22.79 -25.15 47.02
C SER A 545 -22.00 -25.38 48.31
N ILE A 546 -20.66 -25.34 48.23
CA ILE A 546 -19.78 -25.54 49.38
C ILE A 546 -19.97 -24.45 50.44
N ASN A 547 -19.95 -23.17 50.04
CA ASN A 547 -20.14 -22.03 50.94
C ASN A 547 -21.49 -22.08 51.64
N LYS A 548 -22.58 -22.33 50.91
CA LYS A 548 -23.90 -22.50 51.50
C LYS A 548 -23.92 -23.64 52.51
N GLY A 549 -23.28 -24.76 52.18
CA GLY A 549 -23.12 -25.90 53.06
C GLY A 549 -22.36 -25.57 54.36
N ALA A 550 -21.26 -24.84 54.25
CA ALA A 550 -20.44 -24.40 55.38
C ALA A 550 -21.22 -23.45 56.30
N VAL A 551 -21.94 -22.47 55.75
CA VAL A 551 -22.79 -21.54 56.52
C VAL A 551 -23.89 -22.29 57.28
N ASP A 552 -24.56 -23.25 56.64
CA ASP A 552 -25.59 -24.07 57.30
C ASP A 552 -25.01 -24.89 58.46
N ALA A 553 -23.81 -25.47 58.28
CA ALA A 553 -23.12 -26.22 59.32
C ALA A 553 -22.69 -25.31 60.48
N HIS A 554 -22.19 -24.11 60.20
CA HIS A 554 -21.82 -23.11 61.19
C HIS A 554 -23.00 -22.70 62.07
N GLN A 555 -24.17 -22.45 61.48
CA GLN A 555 -25.37 -22.14 62.25
C GLN A 555 -25.79 -23.28 63.19
N LEU A 556 -25.60 -24.54 62.80
CA LEU A 556 -25.88 -25.69 63.66
C LEU A 556 -24.86 -25.82 64.80
N VAL A 557 -23.58 -25.59 64.51
CA VAL A 557 -22.52 -25.59 65.54
C VAL A 557 -22.76 -24.47 66.55
N GLN A 558 -23.13 -23.26 66.11
CA GLN A 558 -23.43 -22.16 67.03
C GLN A 558 -24.58 -22.51 67.98
N LYS A 559 -25.67 -23.10 67.45
CA LYS A 559 -26.77 -23.60 68.29
C LYS A 559 -26.32 -24.68 69.29
N ALA A 560 -25.36 -25.52 68.90
CA ALA A 560 -24.78 -26.52 69.80
C ALA A 560 -23.90 -25.87 70.88
N ILE A 561 -23.14 -24.82 70.57
CA ILE A 561 -22.36 -24.04 71.54
C ILE A 561 -23.29 -23.43 72.61
N ASP A 562 -24.39 -22.80 72.16
CA ASP A 562 -25.37 -22.21 73.07
C ASP A 562 -26.03 -23.29 73.94
N SER A 563 -26.42 -24.42 73.32
CA SER A 563 -27.01 -25.56 74.05
C SER A 563 -26.04 -26.20 75.04
N ALA A 564 -24.73 -26.23 74.75
CA ALA A 564 -23.72 -26.76 75.66
C ALA A 564 -23.60 -25.93 76.92
N SER A 565 -23.61 -24.60 76.77
CA SER A 565 -23.57 -23.68 77.91
C SER A 565 -24.81 -23.83 78.82
N VAL A 566 -25.99 -24.04 78.22
CA VAL A 566 -27.22 -24.32 78.97
C VAL A 566 -27.17 -25.69 79.68
N ALA A 567 -26.61 -26.71 79.02
CA ALA A 567 -26.47 -28.05 79.61
C ALA A 567 -25.49 -28.06 80.80
N ASP A 568 -24.37 -27.35 80.71
CA ASP A 568 -23.43 -27.17 81.83
C ASP A 568 -24.08 -26.49 83.02
N ALA A 569 -24.82 -25.39 82.77
CA ALA A 569 -25.53 -24.69 83.83
C ALA A 569 -26.58 -25.58 84.50
N ALA A 570 -27.31 -26.39 83.74
CA ALA A 570 -28.29 -27.33 84.27
C ALA A 570 -27.64 -28.43 85.13
N LEU A 571 -26.49 -28.96 84.71
CA LEU A 571 -25.73 -29.94 85.50
C LEU A 571 -25.20 -29.31 86.80
N ALA A 572 -24.62 -28.12 86.73
CA ALA A 572 -24.13 -27.40 87.90
C ALA A 572 -25.26 -27.14 88.91
N GLU A 573 -26.43 -26.72 88.43
CA GLU A 573 -27.61 -26.51 89.25
C GLU A 573 -28.13 -27.83 89.86
N ALA A 574 -28.17 -28.93 89.10
CA ALA A 574 -28.57 -30.24 89.63
C ALA A 574 -27.64 -30.71 90.77
N ILE A 575 -26.32 -30.55 90.59
CA ILE A 575 -25.31 -30.84 91.62
C ILE A 575 -25.51 -29.92 92.84
N ARG A 576 -25.76 -28.63 92.64
CA ARG A 576 -26.03 -27.67 93.72
C ARG A 576 -27.27 -28.08 94.53
N ARG A 577 -28.37 -28.41 93.86
CA ARG A 577 -29.62 -28.88 94.51
C ARG A 577 -29.39 -30.15 95.33
N MET A 578 -28.63 -31.10 94.79
CA MET A 578 -28.24 -32.30 95.52
C MET A 578 -27.45 -31.95 96.80
N HIS A 579 -26.48 -31.04 96.72
CA HIS A 579 -25.69 -30.62 97.89
C HIS A 579 -26.53 -29.87 98.92
N ASP A 580 -27.34 -28.90 98.51
CA ASP A 580 -28.22 -28.13 99.40
C ASP A 580 -29.18 -29.05 100.17
N GLU A 581 -29.79 -30.00 99.47
CA GLU A 581 -30.75 -30.92 100.07
C GLU A 581 -30.06 -31.95 100.98
N SER A 582 -28.84 -32.37 100.63
CA SER A 582 -28.00 -33.18 101.52
C SER A 582 -27.64 -32.41 102.81
N ALA A 583 -27.23 -31.14 102.69
CA ALA A 583 -26.85 -30.30 103.83
C ALA A 583 -28.00 -30.06 104.80
N LYS A 584 -29.22 -29.82 104.30
CA LYS A 584 -30.44 -29.68 105.14
C LYS A 584 -30.70 -30.93 105.99
N ARG A 585 -30.35 -32.12 105.52
CA ARG A 585 -30.61 -33.39 106.22
C ARG A 585 -29.48 -33.82 107.15
N GLN A 586 -28.23 -33.49 106.83
CA GLN A 586 -27.09 -33.75 107.73
C GLN A 586 -27.14 -32.87 108.99
N CYS A 587 -27.82 -31.73 108.92
CA CYS A 587 -28.22 -30.98 110.11
C CYS A 587 -29.26 -31.79 110.89
N SER A 588 -28.84 -32.50 111.94
CA SER A 588 -29.79 -33.10 112.89
C SER A 588 -30.73 -31.99 113.37
N PRO A 589 -32.06 -32.12 113.23
CA PRO A 589 -32.99 -31.11 113.71
C PRO A 589 -32.69 -30.82 115.17
N LEU A 590 -32.64 -29.54 115.56
CA LEU A 590 -32.31 -29.13 116.94
C LEU A 590 -33.17 -29.87 117.97
N TYR A 591 -34.42 -30.20 117.63
CA TYR A 591 -35.32 -30.99 118.48
C TYR A 591 -34.85 -32.44 118.69
N ARG A 592 -34.20 -33.10 117.71
CA ARG A 592 -33.59 -34.43 117.87
C ARG A 592 -32.31 -34.35 118.70
N GLN A 593 -31.49 -33.32 118.50
CA GLN A 593 -30.31 -33.09 119.35
C GLN A 593 -30.72 -32.80 120.81
N LEU A 594 -31.78 -32.02 121.01
CA LEU A 594 -32.38 -31.72 122.32
C LEU A 594 -33.04 -32.95 122.95
N LEU A 595 -33.76 -33.79 122.19
CA LEU A 595 -34.34 -35.04 122.68
C LEU A 595 -33.28 -36.09 123.05
N SER A 596 -32.20 -36.19 122.28
CA SER A 596 -31.06 -37.05 122.64
C SER A 596 -30.28 -36.53 123.85
N ALA A 597 -30.27 -35.21 124.08
CA ALA A 597 -29.72 -34.62 125.30
C ALA A 597 -30.64 -34.81 126.51
N LEU A 598 -31.97 -34.67 126.34
CA LEU A 598 -32.97 -34.89 127.39
C LEU A 598 -33.11 -36.38 127.76
N GLY A 599 -33.03 -37.29 126.79
CA GLY A 599 -33.03 -38.74 127.02
C GLY A 599 -31.75 -39.28 127.67
N ARG A 600 -30.70 -38.46 127.83
CA ARG A 600 -29.53 -38.77 128.66
C ARG A 600 -29.66 -38.23 130.09
N ILE A 601 -30.70 -37.44 130.39
CA ILE A 601 -30.95 -36.81 131.70
C ILE A 601 -32.10 -37.53 132.45
N TRP A 602 -32.70 -38.57 131.86
CA TRP A 602 -33.69 -39.45 132.51
C TRP A 602 -33.14 -40.86 132.69
#